data_AF-A0AA44Y2S4-F1
#
_entry.id   AF-A0AA44Y2S4-F1
#
_cell.length_a   1.000
_cell.length_b   1.000
_cell.length_c   1.000
_cell.angle_alpha   90.00
_cell.angle_beta   90.00
_cell.angle_gamma   90.00
#
_symmetry.space_group_name_H-M   'P 1'
#
loop_
_entity.id
_entity.type
_entity.pdbx_description
1 polymer ?
#
loop_
_entity_poly.entity_id
_entity_poly.type
_entity_poly.pdbx_seq_one_letter_code
_entity_poly.pdbx_strand_id
1 'polypeptide(L)' 'ARKAEREVAIGQIKALMKEFDLSVLDLQEKVQKRNSKRMSTVPKYRDPATGKTWSGRGRQPAWLGNDPAAFLIQPDLPAI' A
#
# COMPACT_ATOMS: atom_id res chain seq x y z
N ALA A 1 -21.97 -25.44 3.14
CA ALA A 1 -22.17 -24.42 2.10
C ALA A 1 -20.84 -24.01 1.45
N ARG A 2 -20.01 -23.16 2.08
CA ARG A 2 -18.78 -22.57 1.48
C ARG A 2 -17.77 -23.54 0.84
N LYS A 3 -17.64 -24.78 1.34
CA LYS A 3 -16.73 -25.79 0.75
C LYS A 3 -17.26 -26.28 -0.61
N ALA A 4 -18.55 -26.57 -0.71
CA ALA A 4 -19.16 -27.06 -1.95
C ALA A 4 -19.13 -25.99 -3.05
N GLU A 5 -19.43 -24.74 -2.71
CA GLU A 5 -19.34 -23.61 -3.64
C GLU A 5 -17.92 -23.41 -4.17
N ARG A 6 -16.91 -23.61 -3.30
CA ARG A 6 -15.50 -23.56 -3.69
C ARG A 6 -15.11 -24.68 -4.64
N GLU A 7 -15.60 -25.90 -4.43
CA GLU A 7 -15.30 -27.03 -5.33
C GLU A 7 -15.91 -26.82 -6.72
N VAL A 8 -17.14 -26.30 -6.77
CA VAL A 8 -17.80 -25.91 -8.03
C VAL A 8 -16.97 -24.86 -8.78
N ALA A 9 -16.53 -23.80 -8.08
CA ALA A 9 -15.70 -22.76 -8.66
C ALA A 9 -14.35 -23.29 -9.17
N ILE A 10 -13.68 -24.18 -8.42
CA ILE A 10 -12.42 -24.80 -8.84
C ILE A 10 -12.63 -25.65 -10.11
N GLY A 11 -13.75 -26.37 -10.21
CA GLY A 11 -14.10 -27.12 -11.42
C GLY A 11 -14.24 -26.23 -12.65
N GLN A 12 -14.96 -25.11 -12.50
CA GLN A 12 -15.13 -24.11 -13.57
C GLN A 12 -13.81 -23.48 -14.00
N ILE A 13 -12.95 -23.11 -13.06
CA ILE A 13 -11.62 -22.55 -13.35
C ILE A 13 -10.77 -23.56 -14.13
N LYS A 14 -10.76 -24.84 -13.73
CA LYS A 14 -10.00 -25.89 -14.44
C LYS A 14 -10.50 -26.13 -15.87
N ALA A 15 -11.80 -26.06 -16.09
CA ALA A 15 -12.38 -26.19 -17.43
C ALA A 15 -11.92 -25.05 -18.34
N LEU A 16 -12.02 -23.80 -17.85
CA LEU A 16 -11.53 -22.62 -18.56
C LEU A 16 -10.02 -22.69 -18.81
N MET A 17 -9.22 -23.10 -17.82
CA MET A 17 -7.77 -23.26 -18.00
C MET A 17 -7.43 -24.23 -19.14
N LYS A 18 -8.19 -25.32 -19.29
CA LYS A 18 -7.99 -26.28 -20.36
C LYS A 18 -8.42 -25.75 -21.73
N GLU A 19 -9.50 -24.98 -21.79
CA GLU A 19 -10.01 -24.41 -23.04
C GLU A 19 -9.06 -23.36 -23.65
N PHE A 20 -8.41 -22.59 -22.79
CA PHE A 20 -7.50 -21.52 -23.20
C PHE A 20 -6.01 -21.92 -23.14
N ASP A 21 -5.71 -23.20 -22.88
CA ASP A 21 -4.35 -23.73 -22.65
C ASP A 21 -3.55 -22.89 -21.63
N LEU A 22 -4.23 -22.38 -20.60
CA LEU A 22 -3.66 -21.52 -19.58
C LEU A 22 -3.08 -22.37 -18.46
N SER A 23 -1.80 -22.17 -18.19
CA SER A 23 -1.11 -22.81 -17.08
C SER A 23 -1.30 -22.04 -15.77
N VAL A 24 -1.07 -22.69 -14.62
CA VAL A 24 -1.02 -22.00 -13.31
C VAL A 24 0.03 -20.88 -13.33
N LEU A 25 1.09 -21.02 -14.14
CA LEU A 25 2.14 -20.02 -14.30
C LEU A 25 1.63 -18.76 -15.02
N ASP A 26 0.68 -18.89 -15.96
CA ASP A 26 -0.01 -17.76 -16.61
C ASP A 26 -1.00 -17.06 -15.68
N LEU A 27 -1.69 -17.83 -14.84
CA LEU A 27 -2.58 -17.28 -13.80
C LEU A 27 -1.82 -16.71 -12.61
N GLN A 28 -0.54 -17.07 -12.45
CA GLN A 28 0.42 -16.30 -11.67
C GLN A 28 0.79 -15.02 -12.42
N GLU A 29 -0.21 -14.28 -12.92
CA GLU A 29 -0.10 -12.84 -12.96
C GLU A 29 0.42 -12.46 -11.58
N LYS A 30 1.57 -11.79 -11.56
CA LYS A 30 2.14 -11.25 -10.35
C LYS A 30 0.99 -10.58 -9.62
N VAL A 31 0.48 -11.24 -8.58
CA VAL A 31 -0.01 -10.57 -7.41
C VAL A 31 1.26 -9.95 -6.81
N GLN A 32 1.87 -8.99 -7.54
CA GLN A 32 2.04 -7.66 -7.01
C GLN A 32 0.75 -7.47 -6.27
N LYS A 33 0.78 -7.80 -4.97
CA LYS A 33 -0.17 -7.27 -4.03
C LYS A 33 -0.36 -5.87 -4.57
N ARG A 34 -1.57 -5.52 -4.95
CA ARG A 34 -1.99 -4.17 -4.70
C ARG A 34 -1.94 -4.02 -3.17
N ASN A 35 -0.74 -4.09 -2.57
CA ASN A 35 -0.15 -2.98 -1.91
C ASN A 35 -0.46 -1.83 -2.87
N SER A 36 -1.71 -1.34 -2.76
CA SER A 36 -1.97 0.07 -2.82
C SER A 36 -0.87 0.60 -1.94
N LYS A 37 0.24 0.91 -2.59
CA LYS A 37 1.25 1.79 -2.07
C LYS A 37 0.41 3.03 -1.98
N ARG A 38 -0.35 3.14 -0.87
CA ARG A 38 -0.87 4.37 -0.32
C ARG A 38 0.32 5.25 -0.55
N MET A 39 0.24 6.12 -1.57
CA MET A 39 1.38 6.90 -2.01
C MET A 39 2.04 7.36 -0.74
N SER A 40 3.22 6.80 -0.44
CA SER A 40 3.84 6.97 0.87
C SER A 40 4.05 8.46 0.94
N THR A 41 3.13 9.14 1.62
CA THR A 41 3.04 10.58 1.53
C THR A 41 4.34 11.02 2.15
N VAL A 42 5.16 11.71 1.35
CA VAL A 42 6.47 12.19 1.79
C VAL A 42 6.26 12.80 3.17
N PRO A 43 6.94 12.31 4.22
CA PRO A 43 6.69 12.81 5.55
C PRO A 43 6.98 14.32 5.55
N LYS A 44 5.98 15.12 5.89
CA LYS A 44 6.07 16.59 5.88
C LYS A 44 6.64 17.12 7.18
N TYR A 45 6.45 16.37 8.27
CA TYR A 45 6.90 16.73 9.60
C TYR A 45 7.69 15.58 10.25
N ARG A 46 8.72 15.89 11.03
CA ARG A 46 9.54 14.96 11.83
C ARG A 46 9.80 15.54 13.22
N ASP A 47 9.54 14.73 14.23
CA ASP A 47 9.91 14.99 15.61
C ASP A 47 11.43 14.78 15.80
N PRO A 48 12.21 15.81 16.20
CA PRO A 48 13.63 15.66 16.49
C PRO A 48 13.92 14.84 17.75
N ALA A 49 12.98 14.76 18.70
CA ALA A 49 13.18 14.05 19.96
C ALA A 49 12.94 12.55 19.83
N THR A 50 11.91 12.12 19.08
CA THR A 50 11.54 10.70 18.95
C THR A 50 11.76 10.11 17.55
N GLY A 51 12.08 10.96 16.56
CA GLY A 51 12.22 10.54 15.17
C GLY A 51 10.91 10.16 14.47
N LYS A 52 9.76 10.35 15.13
CA LYS A 52 8.44 10.08 14.53
C LYS A 52 8.16 11.06 13.40
N THR A 53 7.56 10.57 12.32
CA THR A 53 7.24 11.39 11.16
C THR A 53 5.75 11.43 10.90
N TRP A 54 5.24 12.57 10.42
CA TRP A 54 3.85 12.75 10.03
C TRP A 54 3.74 13.39 8.66
N SER A 55 2.85 12.85 7.82
CA SER A 55 2.73 13.27 6.42
C SER A 55 1.68 14.36 6.17
N GLY A 56 1.11 14.95 7.23
CA GLY A 56 0.06 15.97 7.12
C GLY A 56 -1.32 15.41 6.77
N ARG A 57 -1.47 14.09 6.66
CA ARG A 57 -2.77 13.41 6.46
C ARG A 57 -3.17 12.62 7.71
N GLY A 58 -4.48 12.67 8.02
CA GLY A 58 -5.07 11.94 9.15
C GLY A 58 -4.99 12.71 10.47
N ARG A 59 -5.15 12.01 11.59
CA ARG A 59 -5.13 12.60 12.93
C ARG A 59 -3.76 13.22 13.22
N GLN A 60 -3.75 14.50 13.58
CA GLN A 60 -2.54 15.20 13.98
C GLN A 60 -1.94 14.55 15.25
N PRO A 61 -0.63 14.26 15.27
CA PRO A 61 0.01 13.71 16.46
C PRO A 61 0.25 14.77 17.53
N ALA A 62 0.25 14.35 18.80
CA ALA A 62 0.36 15.25 19.95
C ALA A 62 1.67 16.07 19.97
N TRP A 63 2.77 15.51 19.45
CA TRP A 63 4.07 16.17 19.40
C TRP A 63 4.11 17.36 18.45
N LEU A 64 3.23 17.42 17.44
CA LEU A 64 3.20 18.55 16.51
C LEU A 64 2.58 19.81 17.13
N GLY A 65 1.77 19.64 18.18
CA GLY A 65 1.25 20.73 19.02
C GLY A 65 0.71 21.93 18.24
N ASN A 66 1.06 23.13 18.72
CA ASN A 66 0.70 24.42 18.12
C ASN A 66 1.83 25.05 17.28
N ASP A 67 3.00 24.43 17.23
CA ASP A 67 4.13 24.90 16.41
C ASP A 67 4.55 23.84 15.38
N PRO A 68 3.82 23.71 14.25
CA PRO A 68 4.16 22.75 13.21
C PRO A 68 5.44 23.13 12.44
N ALA A 69 5.87 24.39 12.53
CA ALA A 69 7.02 24.91 11.80
C ALA A 69 8.34 24.31 12.31
N ALA A 70 8.47 24.15 13.64
CA ALA A 70 9.65 23.53 14.26
C ALA A 70 9.90 22.08 13.82
N PHE A 71 8.88 21.39 13.30
CA PHE A 71 8.96 19.99 12.91
C PHE A 71 8.92 19.78 11.39
N LEU A 72 8.87 20.83 10.58
CA LEU A 72 8.69 20.70 9.14
C LEU A 72 9.98 20.14 8.49
N ILE A 73 9.87 19.02 7.77
CA ILE A 73 10.95 18.47 6.96
C ILE A 73 11.04 19.35 5.72
N GLN A 74 11.86 20.39 5.79
CA GLN A 74 12.12 21.25 4.65
C GLN A 74 12.84 20.41 3.57
N PRO A 75 12.30 20.29 2.35
CA PRO A 75 13.07 19.73 1.26
C PRO A 75 14.21 20.71 1.00
N ASP A 76 15.43 20.28 1.29
CA ASP A 76 16.63 20.96 0.81
C ASP A 76 16.58 20.89 -0.72
N LEU A 77 16.09 21.97 -1.33
CA LEU A 77 16.18 22.17 -2.77
C LEU A 77 17.60 22.66 -3.03
N PRO A 78 18.42 21.98 -3.84
CA PRO A 78 19.63 22.61 -4.34
C PRO A 78 19.20 23.83 -5.17
N ALA A 79 19.73 25.00 -4.81
CA ALA A 79 19.57 26.21 -5.59
C ALA A 79 19.98 25.93 -7.04
N ILE A 80 19.05 26.15 -7.98
CA ILE A 80 19.31 26.12 -9.42
C ILE A 80 20.12 27.36 -9.79
#